data_AF-A0A1Q3PYX4-F1
#
_entry.id   AF-A0A1Q3PYX4-F1
#
_cell.length_a   1.000
_cell.length_b   1.000
_cell.length_c   1.000
_cell.angle_alpha   90.00
_cell.angle_beta   90.00
_cell.angle_gamma   90.00
#
_symmetry.space_group_name_H-M   'P 1'
#
loop_
_entity.id
_entity.type
_entity.pdbx_description
1 polymer ?
#
loop_
_entity_poly.entity_id
_entity_poly.type
_entity_poly.pdbx_seq_one_letter_code
_entity_poly.pdbx_strand_id
1 'polypeptide(L)'
;MNNREENLAAIALIAHAIGDLNDDAVFVGGATVGLYTDSESEDSRPTKDVDFFLEITTAHELETVREKLTERGFTQSAEDLVLCRFRYSDIKVDVMSTKAVGWAPANVWFAEGLPFAFKEKVSSNLYVQLLPLPYLLASKFAAFADRGNDPRTSHDMEDIIYILAGNNTWENEITEAPENVRQYLQQQLAALTPETMLAHLADSEIALLLKERIEKFLQ
;
A
#
# COMPACT_ATOMS: atom_id res chain seq x y z
N MET A 1 -6.79 -14.13 -16.33
CA MET A 1 -6.70 -13.56 -14.98
C MET A 1 -6.35 -12.10 -15.19
N ASN A 2 -7.09 -11.17 -14.61
CA ASN A 2 -6.68 -9.77 -14.63
C ASN A 2 -5.59 -9.55 -13.56
N ASN A 3 -4.89 -8.41 -13.58
CA ASN A 3 -3.80 -8.14 -12.65
C ASN A 3 -4.32 -8.09 -11.21
N ARG A 4 -5.56 -7.64 -10.99
CA ARG A 4 -6.19 -7.63 -9.66
C ARG A 4 -6.29 -9.04 -9.09
N GLU A 5 -6.76 -10.01 -9.87
CA GLU A 5 -6.83 -11.42 -9.48
C GLU A 5 -5.43 -12.01 -9.23
N GLU A 6 -4.43 -11.64 -10.02
CA GLU A 6 -3.03 -12.04 -9.80
C GLU A 6 -2.45 -11.48 -8.52
N ASN A 7 -2.67 -10.19 -8.25
CA ASN A 7 -2.24 -9.51 -7.02
C ASN A 7 -2.93 -10.12 -5.79
N LEU A 8 -4.24 -10.40 -5.87
CA LEU A 8 -4.99 -11.09 -4.82
C LEU A 8 -4.46 -12.50 -4.55
N ALA A 9 -4.16 -13.26 -5.60
CA ALA A 9 -3.57 -14.58 -5.47
C ALA A 9 -2.18 -14.53 -4.81
N ALA A 10 -1.36 -13.53 -5.16
CA ALA A 10 -0.06 -13.30 -4.54
C ALA A 10 -0.21 -12.96 -3.04
N ILE A 11 -1.11 -12.04 -2.69
CA ILE A 11 -1.41 -11.71 -1.29
C ILE A 11 -1.87 -12.94 -0.53
N ALA A 12 -2.81 -13.71 -1.07
CA ALA A 12 -3.32 -14.91 -0.42
C ALA A 12 -2.23 -15.98 -0.22
N LEU A 13 -1.33 -16.14 -1.19
CA LEU A 13 -0.20 -17.06 -1.07
C LEU A 13 0.74 -16.64 0.06
N ILE A 14 1.11 -15.36 0.11
CA ILE A 14 2.02 -14.84 1.14
C ILE A 14 1.37 -14.85 2.53
N ALA A 15 0.11 -14.42 2.65
CA ALA A 15 -0.66 -14.47 3.89
C ALA A 15 -0.76 -15.90 4.46
N HIS A 16 -0.94 -16.90 3.60
CA HIS A 16 -0.88 -18.30 4.03
C HIS A 16 0.55 -18.71 4.44
N ALA A 17 1.55 -18.33 3.65
CA ALA A 17 2.94 -18.73 3.85
C ALA A 17 3.57 -18.15 5.12
N ILE A 18 3.22 -16.92 5.53
CA ILE A 18 3.74 -16.30 6.76
C ILE A 18 3.12 -16.87 8.04
N GLY A 19 2.04 -17.66 7.93
CA GLY A 19 1.44 -18.38 9.05
C GLY A 19 0.85 -17.47 10.13
N ASP A 20 1.27 -17.69 11.39
CA ASP A 20 0.79 -16.93 12.56
C ASP A 20 1.13 -15.43 12.46
N LEU A 21 2.18 -15.05 11.72
CA LEU A 21 2.51 -13.64 11.48
C LEU A 21 1.40 -12.89 10.74
N ASN A 22 0.51 -13.58 10.00
CA ASN A 22 -0.59 -12.95 9.30
C ASN A 22 -1.60 -12.27 10.25
N ASP A 23 -1.69 -12.74 11.50
CA ASP A 23 -2.59 -12.15 12.50
C ASP A 23 -2.14 -10.75 12.94
N ASP A 24 -0.86 -10.42 12.75
CA ASP A 24 -0.25 -9.13 13.11
C ASP A 24 0.21 -8.33 11.88
N ALA A 25 0.32 -8.97 10.71
CA ALA A 25 0.81 -8.34 9.48
C ALA A 25 -0.27 -7.45 8.84
N VAL A 26 0.11 -6.21 8.53
CA VAL A 26 -0.71 -5.28 7.75
C VAL A 26 -0.12 -5.16 6.35
N PHE A 27 -0.89 -5.61 5.36
CA PHE A 27 -0.51 -5.60 3.95
C PHE A 27 -0.69 -4.21 3.36
N VAL A 28 0.29 -3.79 2.57
CA VAL A 28 0.37 -2.47 1.93
C VAL A 28 0.96 -2.62 0.52
N GLY A 29 1.38 -1.50 -0.08
CA GLY A 29 2.11 -1.54 -1.34
C GLY A 29 1.21 -1.55 -2.58
N GLY A 30 1.75 -2.02 -3.70
CA GLY A 30 1.05 -2.03 -4.99
C GLY A 30 0.01 -3.15 -5.09
N ALA A 31 0.30 -4.30 -4.50
CA ALA A 31 -0.58 -5.48 -4.62
C ALA A 31 -1.95 -5.27 -3.97
N THR A 32 -2.04 -4.41 -2.95
CA THR A 32 -3.30 -4.15 -2.23
C THR A 32 -4.16 -3.08 -2.90
N VAL A 33 -3.64 -2.32 -3.87
CA VAL A 33 -4.30 -1.15 -4.46
C VAL A 33 -5.70 -1.47 -5.00
N GLY A 34 -5.86 -2.61 -5.70
CA GLY A 34 -7.15 -3.04 -6.26
C GLY A 34 -8.21 -3.44 -5.22
N LEU A 35 -7.87 -3.44 -3.92
CA LEU A 35 -8.82 -3.64 -2.82
C LEU A 35 -9.45 -2.33 -2.34
N TYR A 36 -8.98 -1.19 -2.83
CA TYR A 36 -9.44 0.15 -2.41
C TYR A 36 -10.32 0.85 -3.44
N THR A 37 -10.70 0.17 -4.52
CA THR A 37 -11.59 0.67 -5.57
C THR A 37 -12.92 -0.06 -5.54
N ASP A 38 -14.00 0.60 -5.97
CA ASP A 38 -15.35 0.05 -5.91
C ASP A 38 -15.61 -1.00 -6.99
N SER A 39 -14.90 -0.91 -8.12
CA SER A 39 -15.05 -1.81 -9.26
C SER A 39 -14.02 -2.93 -9.24
N GLU A 40 -14.50 -4.17 -9.23
CA GLU A 40 -13.62 -5.35 -9.36
C GLU A 40 -13.14 -5.59 -10.79
N SER A 41 -13.74 -4.91 -11.78
CA SER A 41 -13.35 -5.03 -13.19
C SER A 41 -12.24 -4.07 -13.60
N GLU A 42 -11.93 -3.08 -12.77
CA GLU A 42 -10.79 -2.19 -13.01
C GLU A 42 -9.49 -2.96 -12.75
N ASP A 43 -8.59 -2.87 -13.73
CA ASP A 43 -7.36 -3.62 -13.71
C ASP A 43 -6.28 -2.79 -13.01
N SER A 44 -5.92 -3.18 -11.78
CA SER A 44 -4.79 -2.56 -11.07
C SER A 44 -3.50 -2.81 -11.83
N ARG A 45 -2.46 -1.99 -11.63
CA ARG A 45 -1.13 -2.28 -12.18
C ARG A 45 -0.64 -3.68 -11.73
N PRO A 46 -0.02 -4.48 -12.62
CA PRO A 46 0.62 -5.72 -12.21
C PRO A 46 1.82 -5.42 -11.31
N THR A 47 1.96 -6.16 -10.22
CA THR A 47 3.14 -6.07 -9.36
C THR A 47 3.70 -7.45 -9.05
N LYS A 48 5.00 -7.51 -8.74
CA LYS A 48 5.73 -8.77 -8.48
C LYS A 48 6.18 -8.92 -7.04
N ASP A 49 5.79 -7.96 -6.21
CA ASP A 49 6.08 -7.87 -4.80
C ASP A 49 4.80 -7.81 -3.97
N VAL A 50 4.88 -8.37 -2.77
CA VAL A 50 3.88 -8.25 -1.72
C VAL A 50 4.55 -7.56 -0.54
N ASP A 51 3.99 -6.45 -0.12
CA ASP A 51 4.54 -5.64 0.96
C ASP A 51 3.66 -5.77 2.21
N PHE A 52 4.28 -5.96 3.37
CA PHE A 52 3.57 -5.86 4.64
C PHE A 52 4.48 -5.28 5.72
N PHE A 53 3.86 -4.73 6.76
CA PHE A 53 4.57 -4.31 7.96
C PHE A 53 4.02 -4.99 9.20
N LEU A 54 4.86 -5.05 10.23
CA LEU A 54 4.54 -5.55 11.56
C LEU A 54 4.84 -4.47 12.60
N GLU A 55 4.22 -4.57 13.77
CA GLU A 55 4.62 -3.76 14.93
C GLU A 55 5.92 -4.32 15.52
N ILE A 56 7.05 -3.75 15.08
CA ILE A 56 8.39 -4.13 15.50
C ILE A 56 9.06 -2.90 16.09
N THR A 57 9.46 -3.00 17.36
CA THR A 57 10.05 -1.88 18.11
C THR A 57 11.49 -2.15 18.55
N THR A 58 11.92 -3.41 18.50
CA THR A 58 13.27 -3.84 18.91
C THR A 58 13.98 -4.69 17.87
N ALA A 59 15.32 -4.70 17.91
CA ALA A 59 16.12 -5.56 17.05
C ALA A 59 15.90 -7.06 17.36
N HIS A 60 15.51 -7.41 18.58
CA HIS A 60 15.22 -8.80 18.95
C HIS A 60 13.92 -9.30 18.30
N GLU A 61 12.86 -8.49 18.32
CA GLU A 61 11.62 -8.77 17.59
C GLU A 61 11.88 -8.90 16.09
N LEU A 62 12.69 -7.98 15.53
CA LEU A 62 13.07 -8.02 14.12
C LEU A 62 13.74 -9.34 13.72
N GLU A 63 14.71 -9.81 14.52
CA GLU A 63 15.38 -11.08 14.25
C GLU A 63 14.45 -12.29 14.45
N THR A 64 13.54 -12.22 15.42
CA THR A 64 12.51 -13.26 15.63
C THR A 64 11.61 -13.39 14.41
N VAL A 65 11.20 -12.27 13.79
CA VAL A 65 10.44 -12.27 12.54
C VAL A 65 11.25 -12.89 11.41
N ARG A 66 12.54 -12.52 11.26
CA ARG A 66 13.41 -13.12 10.24
C ARG A 66 13.54 -14.63 10.39
N GLU A 67 13.72 -15.12 11.62
CA GLU A 67 13.80 -16.55 11.93
C GLU A 67 12.50 -17.28 11.58
N LYS A 68 11.35 -16.75 12.01
CA LYS A 68 10.02 -17.30 11.69
C LYS A 68 9.76 -17.38 10.18
N LEU A 69 10.17 -16.36 9.42
CA LEU A 69 10.06 -16.35 7.96
C LEU A 69 11.00 -17.38 7.32
N THR A 70 12.25 -17.46 7.81
CA THR A 70 13.24 -18.43 7.32
C THR A 70 12.77 -19.87 7.53
N GLU A 71 12.23 -20.19 8.70
CA GLU A 71 11.64 -21.51 9.00
C GLU A 71 10.48 -21.87 8.07
N ARG A 72 9.78 -20.86 7.54
CA ARG A 72 8.69 -21.01 6.58
C ARG A 72 9.14 -21.02 5.13
N GLY A 73 10.45 -21.04 4.87
CA GLY A 73 11.02 -21.14 3.53
C GLY A 73 11.19 -19.80 2.82
N PHE A 74 11.03 -18.67 3.51
CA PHE A 74 11.44 -17.38 2.98
C PHE A 74 12.96 -17.27 2.98
N THR A 75 13.52 -16.68 1.93
CA THR A 75 14.96 -16.50 1.78
C THR A 75 15.30 -15.05 1.48
N GLN A 76 16.50 -14.63 1.82
CA GLN A 76 17.05 -13.33 1.42
C GLN A 76 18.22 -13.58 0.46
N SER A 77 18.34 -12.75 -0.57
CA SER A 77 19.46 -12.81 -1.51
C SER A 77 20.44 -11.68 -1.27
N ALA A 78 21.74 -11.97 -1.29
CA ALA A 78 22.77 -10.94 -1.28
C ALA A 78 22.77 -10.07 -2.57
N GLU A 79 22.08 -10.51 -3.62
CA GLU A 79 21.90 -9.76 -4.86
C GLU A 79 20.78 -8.71 -4.77
N ASP A 80 19.91 -8.80 -3.76
CA ASP A 80 18.84 -7.82 -3.57
C ASP A 80 19.41 -6.54 -2.94
N LEU A 81 19.22 -5.41 -3.63
CA LEU A 81 19.61 -4.08 -3.12
C LEU A 81 18.67 -3.55 -2.03
N VAL A 82 17.49 -4.18 -1.88
CA VAL A 82 16.46 -3.82 -0.91
C VAL A 82 16.64 -4.68 0.33
N LEU A 83 17.14 -4.09 1.42
CA LEU A 83 17.54 -4.84 2.62
C LEU A 83 16.37 -5.59 3.29
N CYS A 84 15.16 -5.06 3.20
CA CYS A 84 13.97 -5.68 3.77
C CYS A 84 13.32 -6.75 2.89
N ARG A 85 13.93 -7.06 1.74
CA ARG A 85 13.37 -7.99 0.76
C ARG A 85 13.66 -9.44 1.12
N PHE A 86 12.59 -10.21 1.18
CA PHE A 86 12.58 -11.66 1.19
C PHE A 86 12.05 -12.19 -0.15
N ARG A 87 12.20 -13.48 -0.36
CA ARG A 87 11.69 -14.22 -1.51
C ARG A 87 10.98 -15.46 -1.02
N TYR A 88 9.78 -15.67 -1.54
CA TYR A 88 9.01 -16.87 -1.32
C TYR A 88 8.49 -17.36 -2.67
N SER A 89 8.95 -18.53 -3.10
CA SER A 89 8.83 -18.97 -4.49
C SER A 89 9.39 -17.89 -5.43
N ASP A 90 8.58 -17.39 -6.36
CA ASP A 90 8.87 -16.40 -7.38
C ASP A 90 8.38 -14.99 -6.99
N ILE A 91 7.85 -14.82 -5.77
CA ILE A 91 7.33 -13.57 -5.23
C ILE A 91 8.40 -12.89 -4.37
N LYS A 92 8.59 -11.59 -4.59
CA LYS A 92 9.37 -10.72 -3.70
C LYS A 92 8.49 -10.26 -2.55
N VAL A 93 9.02 -10.22 -1.34
CA VAL A 93 8.23 -9.90 -0.15
C VAL A 93 9.00 -8.88 0.69
N ASP A 94 8.53 -7.64 0.73
CA ASP A 94 9.20 -6.61 1.52
C ASP A 94 8.55 -6.51 2.89
N VAL A 95 9.36 -6.73 3.92
CA VAL A 95 8.92 -6.79 5.31
C VAL A 95 9.36 -5.52 6.03
N MET A 96 8.40 -4.71 6.42
CA MET A 96 8.63 -3.41 7.05
C MET A 96 8.20 -3.42 8.52
N SER A 97 8.41 -2.29 9.18
CA SER A 97 8.12 -2.10 10.60
C SER A 97 7.36 -0.79 10.83
N THR A 98 6.65 -0.66 11.94
CA THR A 98 6.03 0.61 12.37
C THR A 98 7.07 1.68 12.72
N LYS A 99 8.30 1.28 13.03
CA LYS A 99 9.45 2.17 13.27
C LYS A 99 10.69 1.54 12.66
N ALA A 100 11.48 2.34 11.94
CA ALA A 100 12.71 1.86 11.31
C ALA A 100 13.65 1.22 12.35
N VAL A 101 13.95 -0.07 12.16
CA VAL A 101 14.82 -0.87 13.02
C VAL A 101 15.63 -1.82 12.14
N GLY A 102 16.97 -1.80 12.30
CA GLY A 102 17.86 -2.72 11.60
C GLY A 102 17.67 -2.66 10.08
N TRP A 103 17.30 -3.79 9.49
CA TRP A 103 17.05 -3.94 8.05
C TRP A 103 15.62 -3.58 7.61
N ALA A 104 14.68 -3.42 8.55
CA ALA A 104 13.30 -3.09 8.24
C ALA A 104 13.11 -1.55 8.21
N PRO A 105 12.75 -0.96 7.06
CA PRO A 105 12.36 0.43 7.02
C PRO A 105 10.95 0.61 7.61
N ALA A 106 10.53 1.86 7.71
CA ALA A 106 9.19 2.23 8.15
C ALA A 106 8.68 3.41 7.32
N ASN A 107 7.38 3.41 7.04
CA ASN A 107 6.69 4.59 6.57
C ASN A 107 6.19 5.39 7.79
N VAL A 108 6.23 6.71 7.69
CA VAL A 108 5.81 7.62 8.78
C VAL A 108 4.35 7.43 9.21
N TRP A 109 3.49 6.87 8.35
CA TRP A 109 2.07 6.65 8.61
C TRP A 109 1.73 5.26 9.17
N PHE A 110 2.68 4.32 9.22
CA PHE A 110 2.38 2.95 9.66
C PHE A 110 2.00 2.85 11.13
N ALA A 111 2.77 3.48 12.02
CA ALA A 111 2.48 3.43 13.47
C ALA A 111 1.13 4.07 13.82
N GLU A 112 0.76 5.14 13.12
CA GLU A 112 -0.48 5.87 13.37
C GLU A 112 -1.70 5.21 12.73
N GLY A 113 -1.53 4.58 11.58
CA GLY A 113 -2.60 3.85 10.89
C GLY A 113 -2.89 2.48 11.48
N LEU A 114 -1.91 1.83 12.12
CA LEU A 114 -2.03 0.47 12.66
C LEU A 114 -3.25 0.26 13.59
N PRO A 115 -3.56 1.15 14.57
CA PRO A 115 -4.73 0.98 15.45
C PRO A 115 -6.08 0.97 14.71
N PHE A 116 -6.10 1.47 13.47
CA PHE A 116 -7.29 1.54 12.63
C PHE A 116 -7.30 0.44 11.54
N ALA A 117 -6.30 -0.44 11.50
CA ALA A 117 -6.23 -1.50 10.51
C ALA A 117 -7.47 -2.40 10.57
N PHE A 118 -7.95 -2.83 9.40
CA PHE A 118 -9.16 -3.64 9.28
C PHE A 118 -8.90 -4.92 8.51
N LYS A 119 -9.74 -5.94 8.75
CA LYS A 119 -9.62 -7.23 8.07
C LYS A 119 -10.38 -7.22 6.75
N GLU A 120 -9.68 -7.59 5.68
CA GLU A 120 -10.23 -7.73 4.34
C GLU A 120 -10.15 -9.19 3.88
N LYS A 121 -11.17 -9.65 3.15
CA LYS A 121 -11.26 -11.06 2.73
C LYS A 121 -10.58 -11.23 1.37
N VAL A 122 -9.48 -11.98 1.33
CA VAL A 122 -8.72 -12.22 0.08
C VAL A 122 -8.95 -13.60 -0.52
N SER A 123 -9.50 -14.56 0.25
CA SER A 123 -9.97 -15.84 -0.27
C SER A 123 -11.04 -16.46 0.65
N SER A 124 -11.60 -17.62 0.29
CA SER A 124 -12.76 -18.22 0.98
C SER A 124 -12.65 -18.26 2.50
N ASN A 125 -11.47 -18.53 3.05
CA ASN A 125 -11.18 -18.63 4.49
C ASN A 125 -9.90 -17.89 4.91
N LEU A 126 -9.48 -16.86 4.16
CA LEU A 126 -8.27 -16.10 4.46
C LEU A 126 -8.58 -14.61 4.49
N TYR A 127 -8.17 -13.99 5.59
CA TYR A 127 -8.26 -12.56 5.80
C TYR A 127 -6.85 -12.00 5.97
N VAL A 128 -6.66 -10.79 5.49
CA VAL A 128 -5.45 -10.00 5.73
C VAL A 128 -5.85 -8.71 6.42
N GLN A 129 -4.90 -8.06 7.09
CA GLN A 129 -5.13 -6.71 7.60
C GLN A 129 -4.66 -5.68 6.59
N LEU A 130 -5.41 -4.60 6.48
CA LEU A 130 -5.15 -3.47 5.60
C LEU A 130 -5.19 -2.17 6.39
N LEU A 131 -4.45 -1.16 5.93
CA LEU A 131 -4.61 0.21 6.43
C LEU A 131 -5.94 0.81 5.94
N PRO A 132 -6.62 1.65 6.73
CA PRO A 132 -7.68 2.50 6.20
C PRO A 132 -7.20 3.31 5.01
N LEU A 133 -8.10 3.62 4.09
CA LEU A 133 -7.79 4.34 2.86
C LEU A 133 -6.98 5.64 3.08
N PRO A 134 -7.32 6.52 4.06
CA PRO A 134 -6.52 7.72 4.32
C PRO A 134 -5.05 7.40 4.64
N TYR A 135 -4.78 6.41 5.48
CA TYR A 135 -3.41 6.03 5.83
C TYR A 135 -2.67 5.33 4.70
N LEU A 136 -3.36 4.54 3.87
CA LEU A 136 -2.76 4.00 2.65
C LEU A 136 -2.34 5.13 1.71
N LEU A 137 -3.25 6.05 1.37
CA LEU A 137 -2.95 7.19 0.51
C LEU A 137 -1.79 8.02 1.07
N ALA A 138 -1.82 8.31 2.37
CA ALA A 138 -0.77 9.08 3.02
C ALA A 138 0.60 8.37 2.94
N SER A 139 0.61 7.04 3.12
CA SER A 139 1.82 6.23 2.98
C SER A 139 2.38 6.27 1.56
N LYS A 140 1.52 6.27 0.52
CA LYS A 140 1.95 6.36 -0.88
C LYS A 140 2.50 7.76 -1.21
N PHE A 141 1.87 8.83 -0.72
CA PHE A 141 2.42 10.19 -0.88
C PHE A 141 3.78 10.35 -0.18
N ALA A 142 3.94 9.77 1.01
CA ALA A 142 5.22 9.76 1.71
C ALA A 142 6.29 8.96 0.92
N ALA A 143 5.95 7.79 0.40
CA ALA A 143 6.86 6.99 -0.42
C ALA A 143 7.28 7.72 -1.72
N PHE A 144 6.35 8.43 -2.35
CA PHE A 144 6.62 9.28 -3.49
C PHE A 144 7.64 10.39 -3.15
N ALA A 145 7.42 11.10 -2.04
CA ALA A 145 8.29 12.17 -1.57
C ALA A 145 9.72 11.67 -1.28
N ASP A 146 9.85 10.49 -0.68
CA ASP A 146 11.15 9.88 -0.36
C ASP A 146 11.93 9.45 -1.61
N ARG A 147 11.22 8.97 -2.65
CA ARG A 147 11.84 8.50 -3.90
C ARG A 147 12.24 9.65 -4.84
N GLY A 148 11.61 10.83 -4.73
CA GLY A 148 12.00 12.05 -5.44
C GLY A 148 11.86 11.97 -6.98
N ASN A 149 10.95 11.12 -7.47
CA ASN A 149 10.76 10.87 -8.90
C ASN A 149 9.78 11.85 -9.56
N ASP A 150 9.74 11.88 -10.90
CA ASP A 150 8.72 12.62 -11.65
C ASP A 150 7.32 12.05 -11.36
N PRO A 151 6.34 12.87 -10.91
CA PRO A 151 4.99 12.41 -10.64
C PRO A 151 4.37 11.64 -11.81
N ARG A 152 4.70 12.02 -13.06
CA ARG A 152 4.10 11.46 -14.29
C ARG A 152 4.56 10.03 -14.61
N THR A 153 5.62 9.56 -13.98
CA THR A 153 6.17 8.20 -14.18
C THR A 153 6.29 7.43 -12.88
N SER A 154 5.72 7.95 -11.80
CA SER A 154 5.82 7.36 -10.47
C SER A 154 4.72 6.31 -10.27
N HIS A 155 5.10 5.10 -9.87
CA HIS A 155 4.13 4.07 -9.48
C HIS A 155 3.35 4.45 -8.21
N ASP A 156 3.94 5.21 -7.28
CA ASP A 156 3.21 5.69 -6.11
C ASP A 156 2.08 6.64 -6.54
N MET A 157 2.35 7.49 -7.54
CA MET A 157 1.37 8.43 -8.07
C MET A 157 0.32 7.73 -8.93
N GLU A 158 0.74 6.75 -9.74
CA GLU A 158 -0.16 5.87 -10.49
C GLU A 158 -1.18 5.21 -9.53
N ASP A 159 -0.69 4.60 -8.45
CA ASP A 159 -1.53 3.96 -7.43
C ASP A 159 -2.48 4.97 -6.75
N ILE A 160 -1.99 6.17 -6.39
CA ILE A 160 -2.82 7.22 -5.77
C ILE A 160 -3.95 7.65 -6.71
N ILE A 161 -3.62 7.97 -7.97
CA ILE A 161 -4.59 8.43 -8.95
C ILE A 161 -5.61 7.34 -9.28
N TYR A 162 -5.16 6.09 -9.41
CA TYR A 162 -6.03 4.93 -9.60
C TYR A 162 -7.06 4.80 -8.47
N ILE A 163 -6.61 4.88 -7.21
CA ILE A 163 -7.51 4.78 -6.04
C ILE A 163 -8.50 5.94 -6.02
N LEU A 164 -8.04 7.18 -6.18
CA LEU A 164 -8.93 8.35 -6.12
C LEU A 164 -9.96 8.38 -7.25
N ALA A 165 -9.61 7.87 -8.44
CA ALA A 165 -10.52 7.73 -9.57
C ALA A 165 -11.55 6.61 -9.34
N GLY A 166 -11.11 5.46 -8.82
CA GLY A 166 -11.93 4.24 -8.68
C GLY A 166 -12.67 4.09 -7.36
N ASN A 167 -12.48 4.99 -6.39
CA ASN A 167 -13.17 4.98 -5.09
C ASN A 167 -14.17 6.15 -4.99
N ASN A 168 -15.43 5.86 -4.66
CA ASN A 168 -16.49 6.87 -4.57
C ASN A 168 -16.69 7.44 -3.15
N THR A 169 -15.96 6.94 -2.15
CA THR A 169 -16.11 7.30 -0.74
C THR A 169 -14.91 8.03 -0.15
N TRP A 170 -13.81 8.18 -0.90
CA TRP A 170 -12.56 8.72 -0.37
C TRP A 170 -12.72 10.11 0.24
N GLU A 171 -13.58 10.98 -0.30
CA GLU A 171 -13.81 12.31 0.26
C GLU A 171 -14.33 12.23 1.70
N ASN A 172 -15.28 11.33 1.95
CA ASN A 172 -15.87 11.12 3.27
C ASN A 172 -14.86 10.45 4.21
N GLU A 173 -14.15 9.42 3.72
CA GLU A 173 -13.15 8.71 4.52
C GLU A 173 -12.00 9.63 4.98
N ILE A 174 -11.52 10.53 4.10
CA ILE A 174 -10.52 11.52 4.48
C ILE A 174 -11.12 12.57 5.43
N THR A 175 -12.37 12.98 5.22
CA THR A 175 -13.05 13.95 6.11
C THR A 175 -13.17 13.41 7.55
N GLU A 176 -13.49 12.14 7.70
CA GLU A 176 -13.68 11.47 9.00
C GLU A 176 -12.36 11.00 9.64
N ALA A 177 -11.26 11.02 8.89
CA ALA A 177 -9.95 10.63 9.37
C ALA A 177 -9.41 11.57 10.47
N PRO A 178 -8.46 11.10 11.31
CA PRO A 178 -7.76 11.94 12.27
C PRO A 178 -7.15 13.21 11.63
N GLU A 179 -7.15 14.29 12.40
CA GLU A 179 -6.83 15.65 11.91
C GLU A 179 -5.52 15.73 11.13
N ASN A 180 -4.47 15.09 11.64
CA ASN A 180 -3.14 15.15 11.08
C ASN A 180 -3.01 14.42 9.74
N VAL A 181 -3.53 13.20 9.59
CA VAL A 181 -3.55 12.50 8.29
C VAL A 181 -4.48 13.21 7.31
N ARG A 182 -5.61 13.74 7.78
CA ARG A 182 -6.54 14.54 6.96
C ARG A 182 -5.86 15.80 6.41
N GLN A 183 -5.23 16.60 7.27
CA GLN A 183 -4.52 17.81 6.85
C GLN A 183 -3.37 17.50 5.90
N TYR A 184 -2.63 16.43 6.16
CA TYR A 184 -1.57 15.99 5.26
C TYR A 184 -2.12 15.66 3.87
N LEU A 185 -3.19 14.86 3.79
CA LEU A 185 -3.81 14.49 2.52
C LEU A 185 -4.39 15.71 1.79
N GLN A 186 -5.04 16.63 2.49
CA GLN A 186 -5.52 17.88 1.88
C GLN A 186 -4.38 18.67 1.24
N GLN A 187 -3.21 18.76 1.89
CA GLN A 187 -2.03 19.43 1.32
C GLN A 187 -1.49 18.68 0.09
N GLN A 188 -1.41 17.34 0.15
CA GLN A 188 -0.94 16.54 -0.97
C GLN A 188 -1.89 16.61 -2.17
N LEU A 189 -3.20 16.53 -1.94
CA LEU A 189 -4.23 16.63 -2.97
C LEU A 189 -4.23 18.02 -3.63
N ALA A 190 -4.03 19.09 -2.85
CA ALA A 190 -3.91 20.45 -3.39
C ALA A 190 -2.68 20.64 -4.29
N ALA A 191 -1.65 19.80 -4.15
CA ALA A 191 -0.45 19.83 -4.97
C ALA A 191 -0.57 19.00 -6.27
N LEU A 192 -1.64 18.20 -6.44
CA LEU A 192 -1.85 17.43 -7.65
C LEU A 192 -2.19 18.34 -8.84
N THR A 193 -1.53 18.09 -9.98
CA THR A 193 -1.76 18.85 -11.20
C THR A 193 -2.56 18.04 -12.22
N PRO A 194 -3.31 18.69 -13.13
CA PRO A 194 -4.01 17.99 -14.21
C PRO A 194 -3.07 17.14 -15.08
N GLU A 195 -1.83 17.60 -15.32
CA GLU A 195 -0.83 16.86 -16.09
C GLU A 195 -0.42 15.56 -15.39
N THR A 196 -0.40 15.56 -14.06
CA THR A 196 -0.10 14.35 -13.27
C THR A 196 -1.26 13.35 -13.36
N MET A 197 -2.51 13.82 -13.26
CA MET A 197 -3.69 12.97 -13.39
C MET A 197 -3.76 12.34 -14.78
N LEU A 198 -3.58 13.15 -15.84
CA LEU A 198 -3.59 12.71 -17.23
C LEU A 198 -2.43 11.77 -17.59
N ALA A 199 -1.33 11.81 -16.86
CA ALA A 199 -0.22 10.88 -17.07
C ALA A 199 -0.57 9.44 -16.67
N HIS A 200 -1.49 9.28 -15.71
CA HIS A 200 -1.88 7.98 -15.15
C HIS A 200 -3.29 7.54 -15.52
N LEU A 201 -4.09 8.45 -16.08
CA LEU A 201 -5.44 8.16 -16.58
C LEU A 201 -5.43 8.28 -18.11
N ALA A 202 -5.73 7.18 -18.80
CA ALA A 202 -5.86 7.18 -20.25
C ALA A 202 -7.08 7.99 -20.74
N ASP A 203 -8.07 8.19 -19.87
CA ASP A 203 -9.31 8.90 -20.17
C ASP A 203 -9.29 10.32 -19.58
N SER A 204 -9.34 11.32 -20.47
CA SER A 204 -9.36 12.72 -20.09
C SER A 204 -10.64 13.15 -19.35
N GLU A 205 -11.77 12.47 -19.57
CA GLU A 205 -13.03 12.76 -18.87
C GLU A 205 -12.93 12.32 -17.41
N ILE A 206 -12.35 11.13 -17.15
CA ILE A 206 -12.11 10.64 -15.78
C ILE A 206 -11.14 11.57 -15.04
N ALA A 207 -10.08 12.03 -15.71
CA ALA A 207 -9.13 12.96 -15.13
C ALA A 207 -9.78 14.31 -14.77
N LEU A 208 -10.68 14.82 -15.63
CA LEU A 208 -11.43 16.05 -15.35
C LEU A 208 -12.39 15.87 -14.17
N LEU A 209 -13.13 14.76 -14.12
CA LEU A 209 -14.02 14.45 -13.01
C LEU A 209 -13.26 14.33 -11.68
N LEU A 210 -12.12 13.63 -11.68
CA LEU A 210 -11.28 13.51 -10.49
C LEU A 210 -10.80 14.90 -10.02
N LYS A 211 -10.37 15.76 -10.94
CA LYS A 211 -9.99 17.14 -10.63
C LYS A 211 -11.13 17.90 -9.96
N GLU A 212 -12.34 17.84 -10.52
CA GLU A 212 -13.52 18.51 -9.95
C GLU A 212 -13.87 17.98 -8.54
N ARG A 213 -13.75 16.67 -8.32
CA ARG A 213 -13.94 16.04 -7.00
C ARG A 213 -12.93 16.56 -5.98
N ILE A 214 -11.64 16.63 -6.36
CA ILE A 214 -10.58 17.17 -5.50
C ILE A 214 -10.84 18.65 -5.19
N GLU A 215 -11.16 19.47 -6.20
CA GLU A 215 -11.44 20.89 -6.02
C GLU A 215 -12.64 21.15 -5.09
N LYS A 216 -13.67 20.29 -5.17
CA LYS A 216 -14.84 20.37 -4.29
C LYS A 216 -14.52 19.92 -2.87
N PHE A 217 -13.70 18.89 -2.70
CA PHE A 217 -13.29 18.38 -1.39
C PHE A 217 -12.42 19.39 -0.60
N LEU A 218 -11.62 20.20 -1.30
CA LEU A 218 -10.73 21.19 -0.69
C LEU A 218 -11.39 22.54 -0.34
N GLN A 219 -12.68 22.71 -0.65
CA GLN A 219 -13.47 23.92 -0.33
C GLN A 219 -14.21 23.80 0.99
#